data_AF-A0A970VZC4-F1
#
_entry.id   AF-A0A970VZC4-F1
#
_cell.length_a   1.000
_cell.length_b   1.000
_cell.length_c   1.000
_cell.angle_alpha   90.00
_cell.angle_beta   90.00
_cell.angle_gamma   90.00
#
_symmetry.space_group_name_H-M   'P 1'
#
loop_
_entity.id
_entity.type
_entity.pdbx_description
1 polymer ?
#
loop_
_entity_poly.entity_id
_entity_poly.type
_entity_poly.pdbx_seq_one_letter_code
_entity_poly.pdbx_strand_id
1 'polypeptide(L)'
;IYYRSVNDDELLPMAFTLKKNGKVLFTRKGKHWWLTGFKLGEFSNPSELSMDISIEFPNEEMRDAFIQGLKEAGYENLDINIEQNLVSFTFDKPRTPQPLSRTRITDWIIQRKNKFLCDEFNRITGEQGTIQDKIRAIEEQSPEIYDKLLTIGSKKPSKEMWGIAIIIAIIVLFLLSDIYSPKIMRK
;
A
#
# COMPACT_ATOMS: atom_id res chain seq x y z
N ILE A 1 -15.28 8.46 -12.57
CA ILE A 1 -14.01 8.55 -13.33
C ILE A 1 -13.73 7.15 -13.84
N TYR A 2 -13.76 6.94 -15.16
CA TYR A 2 -13.33 5.68 -15.78
C TYR A 2 -11.90 5.91 -16.28
N TYR A 3 -10.94 5.14 -15.77
CA TYR A 3 -9.57 5.16 -16.27
C TYR A 3 -9.50 4.23 -17.48
N ARG A 4 -9.11 4.75 -18.64
CA ARG A 4 -8.86 3.95 -19.85
C ARG A 4 -7.42 3.47 -19.79
N SER A 5 -7.20 2.16 -19.91
CA SER A 5 -5.85 1.60 -20.06
C SER A 5 -5.26 2.02 -21.40
N VAL A 6 -3.93 1.99 -21.51
CA VAL A 6 -3.24 2.16 -22.79
C VAL A 6 -3.55 0.99 -23.72
N ASN A 7 -3.33 1.18 -25.02
CA ASN A 7 -3.51 0.12 -26.00
C ASN A 7 -2.36 -0.91 -25.92
N ASP A 8 -2.58 -2.11 -26.47
CA ASP A 8 -1.60 -3.22 -26.38
C ASP A 8 -0.26 -2.92 -27.07
N ASP A 9 -0.27 -2.04 -28.08
CA ASP A 9 0.91 -1.54 -28.79
C ASP A 9 1.74 -0.57 -27.95
N GLU A 10 1.15 0.07 -26.92
CA GLU A 10 1.81 0.98 -26.00
C GLU A 10 2.36 0.28 -24.74
N LEU A 11 2.16 -1.04 -24.60
CA LEU A 11 2.68 -1.80 -23.47
C LEU A 11 4.21 -1.92 -23.55
N LEU A 12 4.89 -1.67 -22.43
CA LEU A 12 6.35 -1.73 -22.35
C LEU A 12 6.81 -3.06 -21.74
N PRO A 13 7.87 -3.69 -22.27
CA PRO A 13 8.59 -4.74 -21.56
C PRO A 13 9.18 -4.15 -20.27
N MET A 14 8.75 -4.70 -19.14
CA MET A 14 9.20 -4.28 -17.81
C MET A 14 9.65 -5.49 -17.00
N ALA A 15 10.60 -5.27 -16.11
CA ALA A 15 10.96 -6.20 -15.07
C ALA A 15 11.31 -5.45 -13.78
N PHE A 16 11.06 -6.09 -12.64
CA PHE A 16 11.60 -5.62 -11.37
C PHE A 16 11.84 -6.77 -10.40
N THR A 17 12.78 -6.56 -9.48
CA THR A 17 13.05 -7.45 -8.35
C THR A 17 12.94 -6.67 -7.05
N LEU A 18 11.98 -7.05 -6.21
CA LEU A 18 11.83 -6.46 -4.87
C LEU A 18 12.68 -7.24 -3.87
N LYS A 19 13.45 -6.52 -3.06
CA LYS A 19 14.33 -7.05 -2.02
C LYS A 19 13.98 -6.48 -0.66
N LYS A 20 14.28 -7.25 0.39
CA LYS A 20 14.22 -6.85 1.79
C LYS A 20 15.57 -7.14 2.44
N ASN A 21 16.25 -6.11 2.94
CA ASN A 21 17.60 -6.21 3.50
C ASN A 21 18.56 -6.95 2.57
N GLY A 22 18.49 -6.64 1.26
CA GLY A 22 19.28 -7.29 0.21
C GLY A 22 18.79 -8.68 -0.24
N LYS A 23 17.90 -9.34 0.51
CA LYS A 23 17.35 -10.65 0.14
C LYS A 23 16.16 -10.47 -0.80
N VAL A 24 16.15 -11.20 -1.92
CA VAL A 24 15.05 -11.19 -2.89
C VAL A 24 13.76 -11.69 -2.24
N LEU A 25 12.69 -10.89 -2.35
CA LEU A 25 11.33 -11.30 -2.00
C LEU A 25 10.64 -11.96 -3.20
N PHE A 26 10.65 -11.30 -4.36
CA PHE A 26 10.14 -11.83 -5.62
C PHE A 26 10.61 -10.98 -6.82
N THR A 27 10.49 -11.57 -8.01
CA THR A 27 10.75 -10.93 -9.30
C THR A 27 9.51 -10.98 -10.18
N ARG A 28 9.32 -9.96 -11.02
CA ARG A 28 8.29 -9.91 -12.06
C ARG A 28 8.92 -9.47 -13.37
N LYS A 29 8.44 -10.02 -14.48
CA LYS A 29 8.78 -9.63 -15.84
C LYS A 29 7.54 -9.79 -16.73
N GLY A 30 7.28 -8.82 -17.59
CA GLY A 30 6.17 -8.89 -18.53
C GLY A 30 6.04 -7.63 -19.38
N LYS A 31 5.32 -7.75 -20.50
CA LYS A 31 4.92 -6.60 -21.31
C LYS A 31 3.59 -6.08 -20.76
N HIS A 32 3.60 -4.91 -20.13
CA HIS A 32 2.42 -4.32 -19.48
C HIS A 32 2.52 -2.79 -19.45
N TRP A 33 1.47 -2.11 -19.02
CA TRP A 33 1.50 -0.66 -18.73
C TRP A 33 1.62 -0.36 -17.22
N TRP A 34 1.44 -1.39 -16.41
CA TRP A 34 1.50 -1.36 -14.95
C TRP A 34 1.86 -2.75 -14.41
N LEU A 35 3.13 -3.02 -14.18
CA LEU A 35 3.59 -4.30 -13.64
C LEU A 35 3.59 -4.25 -12.11
N THR A 36 2.85 -5.15 -11.46
CA THR A 36 2.70 -5.17 -9.99
C THR A 36 3.06 -6.52 -9.38
N GLY A 37 3.31 -6.53 -8.07
CA GLY A 37 3.50 -7.75 -7.31
C GLY A 37 3.31 -7.51 -5.82
N PHE A 38 2.81 -8.54 -5.13
CA PHE A 38 2.47 -8.47 -3.72
C PHE A 38 2.93 -9.75 -3.03
N LYS A 39 3.46 -9.62 -1.81
CA LYS A 39 3.76 -10.74 -0.92
C LYS A 39 2.91 -10.59 0.35
N LEU A 40 1.85 -11.38 0.45
CA LEU A 40 0.93 -11.34 1.59
C LEU A 40 1.62 -11.83 2.87
N GLY A 41 1.30 -11.18 4.00
CA GLY A 41 1.86 -11.52 5.32
C GLY A 41 3.31 -11.06 5.55
N GLU A 42 3.94 -10.38 4.58
CA GLU A 42 5.31 -9.88 4.72
C GLU A 42 5.30 -8.43 5.24
N PHE A 43 5.40 -8.26 6.56
CA PHE A 43 5.64 -6.93 7.13
C PHE A 43 7.06 -6.47 6.78
N SER A 44 7.22 -5.22 6.34
CA SER A 44 8.52 -4.59 6.10
C SER A 44 8.49 -3.13 6.50
N ASN A 45 9.62 -2.62 6.99
CA ASN A 45 9.83 -1.17 7.05
C ASN A 45 10.28 -0.64 5.69
N PRO A 46 9.87 0.57 5.28
CA PRO A 46 10.27 1.13 3.99
C PRO A 46 11.79 1.14 3.80
N SER A 47 12.56 1.43 4.85
CA SER A 47 14.03 1.45 4.82
C SER A 47 14.69 0.08 4.63
N GLU A 48 13.93 -1.02 4.79
CA GLU A 48 14.41 -2.38 4.55
C GLU A 48 14.26 -2.75 3.07
N LEU A 49 13.48 -2.01 2.29
CA LEU A 49 13.09 -2.37 0.93
C LEU A 49 13.97 -1.68 -0.10
N SER A 50 14.31 -2.43 -1.15
CA SER A 50 14.85 -1.88 -2.39
C SER A 50 14.27 -2.62 -3.58
N MET A 51 14.24 -1.97 -4.73
CA MET A 51 13.71 -2.53 -5.97
C MET A 51 14.68 -2.26 -7.11
N ASP A 52 15.18 -3.31 -7.75
CA ASP A 52 15.88 -3.16 -9.02
C ASP A 52 14.83 -3.17 -10.13
N ILE A 53 14.90 -2.19 -11.03
CA ILE A 53 13.90 -1.95 -12.07
C ILE A 53 14.59 -1.94 -13.42
N SER A 54 13.94 -2.52 -14.43
CA SER A 54 14.34 -2.47 -15.83
C SER A 54 13.13 -2.21 -16.72
N ILE A 55 13.23 -1.24 -17.62
CA ILE A 55 12.17 -0.87 -18.57
C ILE A 55 12.80 -0.73 -19.96
N GLU A 56 12.21 -1.38 -20.95
CA GLU A 56 12.61 -1.25 -22.36
C GLU A 56 11.68 -0.28 -23.09
N PHE A 57 12.25 0.77 -23.66
CA PHE A 57 11.52 1.79 -24.40
C PHE A 57 11.50 1.48 -25.91
N PRO A 58 10.45 1.89 -26.64
CA PRO A 58 10.34 1.60 -28.07
C PRO A 58 11.32 2.41 -28.92
N ASN A 59 11.79 3.56 -28.43
CA ASN A 59 12.72 4.44 -29.14
C ASN A 59 13.57 5.27 -28.16
N GLU A 60 14.59 5.92 -28.72
CA GLU A 60 15.55 6.73 -27.96
C GLU A 60 14.92 7.99 -27.36
N GLU A 61 13.93 8.59 -28.03
CA GLU A 61 13.25 9.79 -27.54
C GLU A 61 12.53 9.54 -26.21
N MET A 62 11.78 8.45 -26.11
CA MET A 62 11.10 8.06 -24.86
C MET A 62 12.08 7.63 -23.77
N ARG A 63 13.14 6.91 -24.16
CA ARG A 63 14.24 6.53 -23.26
C ARG A 63 14.88 7.78 -22.63
N ASP A 64 15.25 8.75 -23.45
CA ASP A 64 15.96 9.95 -23.03
C ASP A 64 15.06 10.87 -22.19
N ALA A 65 13.77 10.97 -22.54
CA ALA A 65 12.78 11.66 -21.71
C ALA A 65 12.64 11.02 -20.32
N PHE A 66 12.60 9.68 -20.25
CA PHE A 66 12.54 8.97 -18.97
C PHE A 66 13.81 9.17 -18.13
N ILE A 67 15.00 9.08 -18.75
CA ILE A 67 16.28 9.35 -18.08
C ILE A 67 16.33 10.79 -17.56
N GLN A 68 15.86 11.76 -18.34
CA GLN A 68 15.80 13.15 -17.92
C GLN A 68 14.89 13.33 -16.69
N GLY A 69 13.73 12.66 -16.67
CA GLY A 69 12.86 12.64 -15.48
C GLY A 69 13.51 12.00 -14.25
N LEU A 70 14.31 10.93 -14.42
CA LEU A 70 15.11 10.36 -13.33
C LEU A 70 16.15 11.36 -12.81
N LYS A 71 16.86 12.05 -13.71
CA LYS A 71 17.85 13.08 -13.32
C LYS A 71 17.21 14.24 -12.55
N GLU A 72 16.07 14.72 -13.00
CA GLU A 72 15.29 15.76 -12.32
C GLU A 72 14.80 15.30 -10.94
N ALA A 73 14.51 14.01 -10.77
CA ALA A 73 14.19 13.42 -9.48
C ALA A 73 15.41 13.23 -8.57
N GLY A 74 16.64 13.49 -9.05
CA GLY A 74 17.88 13.39 -8.29
C GLY A 74 18.69 12.12 -8.54
N TYR A 75 18.44 11.38 -9.63
CA TYR A 75 19.29 10.26 -10.04
C TYR A 75 20.54 10.72 -10.80
N GLU A 76 21.71 10.20 -10.42
CA GLU A 76 22.96 10.50 -11.12
C GLU A 76 23.21 9.49 -12.24
N ASN A 77 24.11 9.81 -13.17
CA ASN A 77 24.45 8.89 -14.27
C ASN A 77 25.01 7.54 -13.77
N LEU A 78 25.66 7.51 -12.61
CA LEU A 78 26.19 6.28 -12.01
C LEU A 78 25.08 5.36 -11.46
N ASP A 79 23.89 5.92 -11.17
CA ASP A 79 22.75 5.17 -10.68
C ASP A 79 21.92 4.50 -11.78
N ILE A 80 22.18 4.84 -13.05
CA ILE A 80 21.36 4.47 -14.20
C ILE A 80 22.22 3.67 -15.18
N ASN A 81 21.85 2.42 -15.43
CA ASN A 81 22.43 1.60 -16.49
C ASN A 81 21.58 1.73 -17.76
N ILE A 82 22.23 1.91 -18.91
CA ILE A 82 21.58 2.09 -20.22
C ILE A 82 22.19 1.10 -21.19
N GLU A 83 21.35 0.23 -21.74
CA GLU A 83 21.71 -0.73 -22.79
C GLU A 83 20.73 -0.56 -23.96
N GLN A 84 21.14 0.15 -25.00
CA GLN A 84 20.27 0.54 -26.12
C GLN A 84 19.05 1.34 -25.63
N ASN A 85 17.85 0.75 -25.66
CA ASN A 85 16.62 1.34 -25.15
C ASN A 85 16.18 0.77 -23.79
N LEU A 86 16.97 -0.13 -23.21
CA LEU A 86 16.74 -0.64 -21.86
C LEU A 86 17.38 0.31 -20.85
N VAL A 87 16.55 0.82 -19.93
CA VAL A 87 17.00 1.60 -18.77
C VAL A 87 16.81 0.76 -17.52
N SER A 88 17.87 0.63 -16.71
CA SER A 88 17.82 -0.05 -15.42
C SER A 88 18.37 0.81 -14.30
N PHE A 89 17.73 0.76 -13.13
CA PHE A 89 18.13 1.52 -11.94
C PHE A 89 17.61 0.85 -10.67
N THR A 90 18.16 1.23 -9.52
CA THR A 90 17.68 0.77 -8.21
C THR A 90 16.91 1.87 -7.50
N PHE A 91 15.69 1.56 -7.08
CA PHE A 91 14.89 2.39 -6.19
C PHE A 91 15.03 1.88 -4.76
N ASP A 92 15.76 2.61 -3.91
CA ASP A 92 16.02 2.25 -2.51
C ASP A 92 15.64 3.37 -1.53
N LYS A 93 15.95 4.62 -1.89
CA LYS A 93 15.66 5.81 -1.10
C LYS A 93 14.90 6.83 -1.95
N PRO A 94 13.83 7.43 -1.41
CA PRO A 94 13.14 8.50 -2.11
C PRO A 94 14.09 9.69 -2.28
N ARG A 95 14.29 10.11 -3.52
CA ARG A 95 15.12 11.27 -3.88
C ARG A 95 14.33 12.58 -3.97
N THR A 96 13.00 12.49 -3.92
CA THR A 96 12.07 13.61 -3.98
C THR A 96 11.41 13.91 -2.63
N PRO A 97 10.97 15.15 -2.37
CA PRO A 97 10.21 15.50 -1.17
C PRO A 97 8.99 14.59 -0.99
N GLN A 98 8.84 14.01 0.20
CA GLN A 98 7.71 13.15 0.51
C GLN A 98 6.50 13.99 0.99
N PRO A 99 5.26 13.51 0.81
CA PRO A 99 4.06 14.26 1.20
C PRO A 99 4.07 14.69 2.67
N LEU A 100 3.66 15.92 2.97
CA LEU A 100 3.62 16.45 4.35
C LEU A 100 2.68 15.68 5.28
N SER A 101 1.70 14.94 4.72
CA SER A 101 0.82 14.05 5.48
C SER A 101 1.55 12.85 6.10
N ARG A 102 2.78 12.56 5.64
CA ARG A 102 3.66 11.53 6.19
C ARG A 102 4.58 12.14 7.25
N THR A 103 4.19 12.01 8.51
CA THR A 103 5.01 12.40 9.66
C THR A 103 5.59 11.16 10.36
N ARG A 104 6.66 11.34 11.13
CA ARG A 104 7.26 10.25 11.94
C ARG A 104 6.23 9.59 12.87
N ILE A 105 5.32 10.36 13.45
CA ILE A 105 4.30 9.85 14.37
C ILE A 105 3.27 9.02 13.60
N THR A 106 2.74 9.55 12.50
CA THR A 106 1.76 8.83 11.68
C THR A 106 2.37 7.56 11.09
N ASP A 107 3.60 7.60 10.60
CA ASP A 107 4.28 6.43 10.07
C ASP A 107 4.53 5.38 11.15
N TRP A 108 4.90 5.80 12.37
CA TRP A 108 5.07 4.90 13.51
C TRP A 108 3.76 4.18 13.87
N ILE A 109 2.63 4.91 13.92
CA ILE A 109 1.31 4.33 14.23
C ILE A 109 0.92 3.35 13.12
N ILE A 110 1.03 3.78 11.86
CA ILE A 110 0.68 2.97 10.68
C ILE A 110 1.54 1.71 10.62
N GLN A 111 2.85 1.80 10.81
CA GLN A 111 3.75 0.65 10.75
C GLN A 111 3.52 -0.33 11.91
N ARG A 112 3.21 0.14 13.13
CA ARG A 112 2.79 -0.75 14.22
C ARG A 112 1.52 -1.51 13.89
N LYS A 113 0.51 -0.82 13.35
CA LYS A 113 -0.74 -1.44 12.91
C LYS A 113 -0.48 -2.45 11.80
N ASN A 114 0.31 -2.10 10.79
CA ASN A 114 0.66 -2.99 9.69
C ASN A 114 1.38 -4.25 10.19
N LYS A 115 2.32 -4.09 11.12
CA LYS A 115 3.03 -5.22 11.74
C LYS A 115 2.05 -6.14 12.48
N PHE A 116 1.22 -5.57 13.35
CA PHE A 116 0.20 -6.33 14.07
C PHE A 116 -0.71 -7.12 13.12
N LEU A 117 -1.19 -6.48 12.04
CA LEU A 117 -2.04 -7.14 11.05
C LEU A 117 -1.34 -8.28 10.31
N CYS A 118 -0.05 -8.11 9.96
CA CYS A 118 0.73 -9.17 9.34
C CYS A 118 0.99 -10.34 10.30
N ASP A 119 1.34 -10.04 11.56
CA ASP A 119 1.56 -11.04 12.60
C ASP A 119 0.28 -11.85 12.84
N GLU A 120 -0.88 -11.18 12.94
CA GLU A 120 -2.17 -11.84 13.13
C GLU A 120 -2.59 -12.67 11.91
N PHE A 121 -2.39 -12.15 10.70
CA PHE A 121 -2.61 -12.91 9.47
C PHE A 121 -1.76 -14.19 9.46
N ASN A 122 -0.46 -14.08 9.74
CA ASN A 122 0.44 -15.22 9.76
C ASN A 122 0.08 -16.22 10.88
N ARG A 123 -0.40 -15.74 12.03
CA ARG A 123 -0.88 -16.59 13.14
C ARG A 123 -2.08 -17.44 12.71
N ILE A 124 -3.03 -16.85 11.99
CA ILE A 124 -4.24 -17.53 11.52
C ILE A 124 -3.93 -18.50 10.37
N THR A 125 -3.20 -18.01 9.36
CA THR A 125 -3.00 -18.75 8.11
C THR A 125 -1.83 -19.72 8.14
N GLY A 126 -0.93 -19.60 9.12
CA GLY A 126 0.33 -20.33 9.16
C GLY A 126 1.27 -19.98 8.00
N GLU A 127 2.37 -20.72 7.89
CA GLU A 127 3.44 -20.46 6.91
C GLU A 127 3.16 -21.05 5.52
N GLN A 128 2.34 -22.10 5.42
CA GLN A 128 2.19 -22.92 4.21
C GLN A 128 0.71 -23.15 3.88
N GLY A 129 0.39 -23.14 2.59
CA GLY A 129 -0.98 -23.33 2.09
C GLY A 129 -1.27 -22.46 0.87
N THR A 130 -2.20 -22.91 0.04
CA THR A 130 -2.70 -22.10 -1.08
C THR A 130 -3.48 -20.89 -0.57
N ILE A 131 -3.72 -19.89 -1.42
CA ILE A 131 -4.53 -18.73 -1.00
C ILE A 131 -5.93 -19.16 -0.53
N GLN A 132 -6.46 -20.23 -1.13
CA GLN A 132 -7.74 -20.84 -0.76
C GLN A 132 -7.70 -21.42 0.66
N ASP A 133 -6.62 -22.12 1.02
CA ASP A 133 -6.44 -22.68 2.36
C ASP A 133 -6.34 -21.55 3.40
N LYS A 134 -5.62 -20.48 3.06
CA LYS A 134 -5.50 -19.30 3.93
C LYS A 134 -6.84 -18.59 4.15
N ILE A 135 -7.64 -18.45 3.09
CA ILE A 135 -8.99 -17.86 3.18
C ILE A 135 -9.88 -18.72 4.08
N ARG A 136 -9.84 -20.05 3.93
CA ARG A 136 -10.61 -20.98 4.78
C ARG A 136 -10.20 -20.89 6.24
N ALA A 137 -8.89 -20.86 6.52
CA ALA A 137 -8.39 -20.68 7.89
C ALA A 137 -8.88 -19.37 8.52
N ILE A 138 -8.98 -18.30 7.73
CA ILE A 138 -9.54 -17.02 8.19
C ILE A 138 -11.04 -17.11 8.45
N GLU A 139 -11.80 -17.78 7.59
CA GLU A 139 -13.24 -18.02 7.79
C GLU A 139 -13.51 -18.79 9.09
N GLU A 140 -12.71 -19.81 9.38
CA GLU A 140 -12.85 -20.66 10.58
C GLU A 140 -12.41 -19.95 11.87
N GLN A 141 -11.26 -19.26 11.86
CA GLN A 141 -10.67 -18.68 13.07
C GLN A 141 -11.09 -17.23 13.33
N SER A 142 -11.50 -16.48 12.32
CA SER A 142 -11.90 -15.08 12.45
C SER A 142 -12.99 -14.67 11.43
N PRO A 143 -14.26 -14.99 11.72
CA PRO A 143 -15.39 -14.63 10.86
C PRO A 143 -15.51 -13.12 10.59
N GLU A 144 -15.07 -12.28 11.54
CA GLU A 144 -15.06 -10.82 11.36
C GLU A 144 -14.05 -10.35 10.30
N ILE A 145 -12.84 -10.93 10.29
CA ILE A 145 -11.83 -10.64 9.26
C ILE A 145 -12.31 -11.17 7.91
N TYR A 146 -12.97 -12.32 7.88
CA TYR A 146 -13.57 -12.88 6.68
C TYR A 146 -14.69 -11.98 6.10
N ASP A 147 -15.61 -11.48 6.92
CA ASP A 147 -16.64 -10.51 6.51
C ASP A 147 -16.00 -9.22 5.94
N LYS A 148 -14.92 -8.75 6.57
CA LYS A 148 -14.14 -7.63 6.03
C LYS A 148 -13.52 -7.96 4.68
N LEU A 149 -12.90 -9.13 4.51
CA LEU A 149 -12.33 -9.57 3.23
C LEU A 149 -13.36 -9.58 2.11
N LEU A 150 -14.57 -10.11 2.37
CA LEU A 150 -15.66 -10.14 1.39
C LEU A 150 -16.22 -8.76 1.06
N THR A 151 -16.05 -7.78 1.95
CA THR A 151 -16.54 -6.41 1.77
C THR A 151 -15.46 -5.43 1.29
N ILE A 152 -14.21 -5.88 1.11
CA ILE A 152 -13.13 -5.06 0.52
C ILE A 152 -13.57 -4.53 -0.85
N GLY A 153 -13.43 -3.22 -1.06
CA GLY A 153 -13.80 -2.55 -2.31
C GLY A 153 -15.30 -2.28 -2.47
N SER A 154 -16.14 -2.77 -1.55
CA SER A 154 -17.55 -2.41 -1.52
C SER A 154 -17.76 -1.02 -0.90
N LYS A 155 -18.76 -0.27 -1.38
CA LYS A 155 -19.11 1.05 -0.82
C LYS A 155 -19.83 0.97 0.53
N LYS A 156 -19.93 -0.21 1.16
CA LYS A 156 -20.69 -0.38 2.40
C LYS A 156 -19.87 0.17 3.56
N PRO A 157 -20.41 1.11 4.35
CA PRO A 157 -19.73 1.60 5.55
C PRO A 157 -19.48 0.43 6.52
N SER A 158 -18.28 0.35 7.08
CA SER A 158 -17.94 -0.71 8.03
C SER A 158 -18.80 -0.62 9.30
N LYS A 159 -19.10 -1.76 9.94
CA LYS A 159 -19.91 -1.80 11.18
C LYS A 159 -19.30 -0.94 12.29
N GLU A 160 -17.97 -0.82 12.32
CA GLU A 160 -17.21 0.04 13.23
C GLU A 160 -17.57 1.53 13.07
N MET A 161 -17.81 1.97 11.83
CA MET A 161 -18.17 3.35 11.52
C MET A 161 -19.54 3.74 12.09
N TRP A 162 -20.49 2.80 12.08
CA TRP A 162 -21.79 2.96 12.73
C TRP A 162 -21.67 2.98 14.26
N GLY A 163 -20.82 2.13 14.83
CA GLY A 163 -20.53 2.14 16.27
C GLY A 163 -19.98 3.48 16.75
N ILE A 164 -19.02 4.06 16.02
CA ILE A 164 -18.47 5.39 16.31
C ILE A 164 -19.55 6.47 16.20
N ALA A 165 -20.41 6.42 15.17
CA ALA A 165 -21.50 7.37 14.99
C ALA A 165 -22.52 7.31 16.15
N ILE A 166 -22.84 6.12 16.65
CA ILE A 166 -23.71 5.92 17.81
C ILE A 166 -23.07 6.49 19.08
N ILE A 167 -21.77 6.23 19.31
CA ILE A 167 -21.05 6.77 20.47
C ILE A 167 -21.04 8.31 20.43
N ILE A 168 -20.76 8.91 19.27
CA ILE A 168 -20.82 10.36 19.08
C ILE A 168 -22.24 10.88 19.37
N ALA A 169 -23.28 10.23 18.85
CA ALA A 169 -24.67 10.62 19.09
C ALA A 169 -25.03 10.55 20.58
N ILE A 170 -24.59 9.51 21.30
CA ILE A 170 -24.80 9.37 22.75
C ILE A 170 -24.07 10.48 23.52
N ILE A 171 -22.81 10.78 23.17
CA ILE A 171 -22.04 11.87 23.81
C ILE A 171 -22.72 13.22 23.56
N VAL A 172 -23.19 13.49 22.35
CA VAL A 172 -23.92 14.72 22.01
C VAL A 172 -25.24 14.82 22.78
N LEU A 173 -26.01 13.72 22.88
CA LEU A 173 -27.23 13.68 23.69
C LEU A 173 -26.96 13.93 25.17
N PHE A 174 -25.87 13.36 25.71
CA PHE A 174 -25.46 13.59 27.09
C PHE A 174 -25.10 15.06 27.34
N LEU A 175 -24.26 15.65 26.47
CA LEU A 175 -23.89 17.06 26.55
C LEU A 175 -25.09 18.01 26.39
N LEU A 176 -26.03 17.70 25.49
CA LEU A 176 -27.27 18.47 25.35
C LEU A 176 -28.17 18.33 26.58
N SER A 177 -28.23 17.15 27.21
CA SER A 177 -28.99 16.94 28.43
C SER A 177 -28.42 17.71 29.62
N ASP A 178 -27.10 17.88 29.70
CA ASP A 178 -26.45 18.70 30.72
C ASP A 178 -26.66 20.21 30.48
N ILE A 179 -26.72 20.65 29.22
CA ILE A 179 -27.01 22.05 28.86
C ILE A 179 -28.49 22.41 29.11
N TYR A 180 -29.41 21.48 28.85
CA TYR A 180 -30.85 21.67 29.05
C TYR A 180 -31.34 21.25 30.44
N SER A 181 -30.46 20.78 31.33
CA SER A 181 -30.83 20.47 32.70
C SER A 181 -31.20 21.77 33.43
N PRO A 182 -32.48 21.98 33.81
CA PRO A 182 -32.86 23.19 34.50
C PRO A 182 -32.09 23.23 35.82
N LYS A 183 -31.35 24.31 36.09
CA LYS A 183 -30.83 24.60 37.42
C LYS A 183 -32.01 24.60 38.38
N ILE A 184 -32.22 23.50 39.09
CA ILE A 184 -33.14 23.44 40.21
C ILE A 184 -32.59 24.43 41.23
N MET A 185 -33.17 25.63 41.26
CA MET A 185 -32.98 26.59 42.34
C MET A 185 -33.42 25.90 43.64
N ARG A 186 -32.45 25.39 44.39
CA ARG A 186 -32.65 25.09 45.80
C ARG A 186 -32.75 26.43 46.53
N LYS A 187 -33.93 26.68 47.10
CA LYS A 187 -34.16 27.68 48.16
C LYS A 187 -33.21 27.46 49.33
#